data_AF-A0A7X6RT13-F1
#
_entry.id   AF-A0A7X6RT13-F1
#
_cell.length_a   1.000
_cell.length_b   1.000
_cell.length_c   1.000
_cell.angle_alpha   90.00
_cell.angle_beta   90.00
_cell.angle_gamma   90.00
#
_symmetry.space_group_name_H-M   'P 1'
#
loop_
_entity.id
_entity.type
_entity.pdbx_description
1 polymer ?
#
loop_
_entity_poly.entity_id
_entity_poly.type
_entity_poly.pdbx_seq_one_letter_code
_entity_poly.pdbx_strand_id
1 'polypeptide(L)' 'MPDYRDLLDSRPDVLTPGEVAALFNIRTRSLHRGEWDSVLQPFRTPGGARRYPKENVAALLVQPDTSTSP' A
#
# COMPACT_ATOMS: atom_id res chain seq x y z
N MET A 1 1.64 -10.21 -16.18
CA MET A 1 1.48 -9.60 -14.84
C MET A 1 0.00 -9.64 -14.52
N PRO A 2 -0.46 -10.32 -13.46
CA PRO A 2 -1.86 -10.21 -13.03
C PRO A 2 -2.18 -8.75 -12.70
N ASP A 3 -3.41 -8.31 -13.00
CA ASP A 3 -3.87 -6.98 -12.59
C ASP A 3 -4.01 -6.97 -11.06
N TYR A 4 -3.20 -6.13 -10.40
CA TYR A 4 -3.23 -6.01 -8.94
C TYR A 4 -4.55 -5.43 -8.43
N ARG A 5 -5.34 -4.77 -9.30
CA ARG A 5 -6.66 -4.23 -8.95
C ARG A 5 -7.65 -5.35 -8.62
N ASP A 6 -7.68 -6.40 -9.43
CA ASP A 6 -8.54 -7.57 -9.20
C ASP A 6 -8.21 -8.26 -7.87
N LEU A 7 -6.92 -8.31 -7.51
CA LEU A 7 -6.47 -8.87 -6.23
C LEU A 7 -6.87 -8.02 -5.03
N LEU A 8 -7.04 -6.71 -5.22
CA LEU A 8 -7.50 -5.80 -4.18
C LEU A 8 -9.03 -5.81 -4.08
N ASP A 9 -9.77 -6.05 -5.16
CA ASP A 9 -11.24 -6.06 -5.18
C ASP A 9 -11.90 -7.13 -4.32
N SER A 10 -11.22 -8.24 -4.08
CA SER A 10 -11.68 -9.26 -3.12
C SER A 10 -11.27 -9.01 -1.67
N ARG A 11 -10.54 -7.93 -1.37
CA ARG A 11 -9.99 -7.63 -0.03
C ARG A 11 -10.82 -6.58 0.72
N PRO A 12 -10.73 -6.55 2.07
CA PRO A 12 -11.29 -5.46 2.86
C PRO A 12 -10.78 -4.08 2.39
N ASP A 13 -11.57 -3.04 2.64
CA ASP A 13 -11.24 -1.64 2.28
C ASP A 13 -9.95 -1.12 2.93
N VAL A 14 -9.42 -1.87 3.91
CA VAL A 14 -8.20 -1.54 4.65
C VAL A 14 -7.26 -2.72 4.75
N LEU A 15 -5.98 -2.47 4.53
CA LEU A 15 -4.93 -3.48 4.51
C LEU A 15 -4.05 -3.38 5.77
N THR A 16 -3.54 -4.53 6.22
CA THR A 16 -2.49 -4.63 7.24
C THR A 16 -1.13 -4.20 6.70
N PRO A 17 -0.16 -3.87 7.57
CA PRO A 17 1.22 -3.63 7.15
C PRO A 17 1.85 -4.82 6.42
N GLY A 18 1.47 -6.05 6.76
CA GLY A 18 1.96 -7.26 6.09
C GLY A 18 1.44 -7.39 4.66
N GLU A 19 0.14 -7.15 4.46
CA GLU A 19 -0.49 -7.19 3.14
C GLU A 19 0.06 -6.11 2.20
N VAL A 20 0.21 -4.89 2.69
CA VAL A 20 0.82 -3.80 1.91
C VAL A 20 2.26 -4.12 1.53
N ALA A 21 3.04 -4.63 2.47
CA ALA A 21 4.43 -5.01 2.21
C ALA A 21 4.54 -6.11 1.14
N ALA A 22 3.63 -7.09 1.15
CA ALA A 22 3.57 -8.13 0.14
C ALA A 22 3.23 -7.57 -1.26
N LEU A 23 2.34 -6.59 -1.35
CA LEU A 23 1.96 -5.96 -2.63
C LEU A 23 3.11 -5.18 -3.26
N PHE A 24 3.87 -4.44 -2.46
CA PHE A 24 5.05 -3.69 -2.92
C PHE A 24 6.32 -4.53 -2.98
N ASN A 25 6.27 -5.82 -2.63
CA ASN A 25 7.42 -6.71 -2.51
C ASN A 25 8.55 -6.12 -1.63
N ILE A 26 8.19 -5.57 -0.47
CA ILE A 26 9.11 -4.98 0.51
C ILE A 26 8.98 -5.67 1.88
N ARG A 27 9.90 -5.37 2.80
CA ARG A 27 9.74 -5.75 4.22
C ARG A 27 8.76 -4.81 4.90
N THR A 28 7.91 -5.33 5.80
CA THR A 28 6.98 -4.51 6.59
C THR A 28 7.66 -3.37 7.36
N ARG A 29 8.87 -3.62 7.87
CA ARG A 29 9.74 -2.60 8.48
C ARG A 29 9.93 -1.37 7.59
N SER A 30 9.98 -1.54 6.27
CA SER A 30 10.20 -0.45 5.31
C SER A 30 9.03 0.51 5.30
N LEU A 31 7.79 0.05 5.56
CA LEU A 31 6.61 0.90 5.68
C LEU A 31 6.63 1.83 6.91
N HIS A 32 7.54 1.57 7.86
CA HIS A 32 7.74 2.43 9.02
C HIS A 32 8.87 3.45 8.82
N ARG A 33 9.51 3.46 7.64
CA ARG A 33 10.67 4.30 7.36
C ARG A 33 10.39 5.20 6.16
N GLY A 34 10.64 6.51 6.31
CA GLY A 34 10.53 7.47 5.22
C GLY A 34 9.10 7.89 4.90
N GLU A 35 8.88 8.25 3.64
CA GLU A 35 7.69 8.97 3.14
C GLU A 35 6.43 8.10 2.96
N TRP A 36 6.43 6.83 3.39
CA TRP A 36 5.25 5.97 3.22
C TRP A 36 4.02 6.50 3.94
N ASP A 37 4.18 7.20 5.08
CA ASP A 37 3.05 7.76 5.81
C ASP A 37 2.41 8.95 5.05
N SER A 38 3.18 9.74 4.30
CA SER A 38 2.65 10.85 3.48
C SER A 38 1.94 10.35 2.23
N VAL A 39 2.43 9.23 1.67
CA VAL A 39 1.92 8.68 0.40
C VAL A 39 0.74 7.73 0.63
N LEU A 40 0.85 6.79 1.58
CA LEU A 40 -0.20 5.78 1.83
C LEU A 40 -1.27 6.24 2.82
N GLN A 41 -1.01 7.32 3.58
CA GLN A 41 -1.90 7.89 4.59
C GLN A 41 -2.49 6.84 5.57
N PRO A 42 -1.65 6.09 6.30
CA PRO A 42 -2.13 5.09 7.23
C PRO A 42 -2.79 5.72 8.45
N PHE A 43 -3.85 5.08 8.93
CA PHE A 43 -4.49 5.44 10.20
C PHE A 43 -4.21 4.40 11.28
N ARG A 44 -4.51 4.75 12.54
CA ARG A 44 -4.37 3.86 13.69
C ARG A 44 -5.74 3.40 14.16
N THR A 45 -5.86 2.10 14.40
CA THR A 45 -7.00 1.51 15.11
C THR A 45 -6.93 1.84 16.61
N PRO A 46 -8.02 1.72 17.37
CA PRO A 46 -8.01 1.92 18.82
C PRO A 46 -6.97 1.07 19.56
N GLY A 47 -6.63 -0.12 19.05
CA GLY A 47 -5.57 -0.98 19.58
C GLY A 47 -4.14 -0.59 19.16
N GLY A 48 -3.95 0.56 18.50
CA GLY A 48 -2.65 1.05 18.06
C GLY A 48 -2.09 0.39 16.79
N ALA A 49 -2.80 -0.59 16.21
CA ALA A 49 -2.39 -1.22 14.97
C ALA A 49 -2.60 -0.27 13.77
N ARG A 50 -1.62 -0.25 12.88
CA ARG A 50 -1.56 0.59 11.68
C ARG A 50 -2.35 -0.08 10.54
N ARG A 51 -3.22 0.67 9.85
CA ARG A 51 -4.05 0.20 8.73
C ARG A 51 -3.92 1.16 7.56
N TYR A 52 -3.99 0.62 6.35
CA TYR A 52 -3.75 1.35 5.11
C TYR A 52 -5.00 1.31 4.24
N PRO A 53 -5.54 2.45 3.79
CA PRO A 53 -6.66 2.47 2.86
C PRO A 53 -6.31 1.78 1.54
N LYS A 54 -7.18 0.87 1.09
CA LYS A 54 -7.00 0.13 -0.16
C LYS A 54 -6.91 1.08 -1.36
N GLU A 55 -7.70 2.14 -1.39
CA GLU A 55 -7.71 3.15 -2.45
C GLU A 55 -6.34 3.80 -2.66
N ASN A 56 -5.65 4.17 -1.58
CA ASN A 56 -4.33 4.80 -1.64
C ASN A 56 -3.26 3.80 -2.09
N VAL A 57 -3.34 2.56 -1.60
CA VAL A 57 -2.45 1.47 -2.02
C VAL A 57 -2.64 1.16 -3.51
N ALA A 58 -3.89 1.06 -3.97
CA ALA A 58 -4.23 0.83 -5.37
C ALA A 58 -3.73 1.97 -6.27
N ALA A 59 -3.94 3.22 -5.85
CA ALA A 59 -3.50 4.40 -6.60
C ALA A 59 -1.98 4.41 -6.83
N LEU A 60 -1.18 3.89 -5.90
CA LEU A 60 0.27 3.76 -6.04
C LEU A 60 0.70 2.60 -6.92
N LEU A 61 0.01 1.45 -6.84
CA LEU A 61 0.31 0.30 -7.69
C LEU A 61 -0.07 0.55 -9.15
N VAL A 62 -1.09 1.38 -9.38
CA VAL A 62 -1.58 1.74 -10.72
C VAL A 62 -0.76 2.87 -11.33
N GLN A 63 -0.02 3.66 -10.54
CA GLN A 63 0.93 4.62 -11.09
C GLN A 63 2.03 3.81 -11.82
N PRO A 64 2.05 3.81 -13.16
CA PRO A 64 3.21 3.28 -13.86
C PRO A 64 4.40 4.13 -13.41
N ASP A 65 5.58 3.51 -13.28
CA ASP A 65 6.83 4.23 -13.10
C ASP A 65 6.97 5.29 -14.22
N THR A 66 6.48 6.51 -14.00
CA THR A 66 6.71 7.65 -14.90
C THR A 66 8.15 8.15 -14.77
N SER A 67 9.01 7.41 -14.05
CA SER A 67 10.46 7.47 -14.16
C SER A 67 10.97 6.77 -15.43
N THR A 68 10.38 7.10 -16.57
CA THR A 68 11.05 7.07 -17.86
C THR A 68 10.64 8.35 -18.55
N SER A 69 11.46 9.38 -18.37
CA SER A 69 11.48 10.54 -19.25
C SER A 69 12.93 10.82 -19.66
N PRO A 70 13.10 11.30 -20.90
CA PRO A 70 14.18 10.93 -21.85
C PRO A 70 15.57 11.50 -21.56
#